data_AF-R6YYR5-F1
#
_entry.id   AF-R6YYR5-F1
#
_cell.length_a   1.000
_cell.length_b   1.000
_cell.length_c   1.000
_cell.angle_alpha   90.00
_cell.angle_beta   90.00
_cell.angle_gamma   90.00
#
_symmetry.space_group_name_H-M   'P 1'
#
loop_
_entity.id
_entity.type
_entity.pdbx_description
1 polymer ?
#
loop_
_entity_poly.entity_id
_entity_poly.type
_entity_poly.pdbx_seq_one_letter_code
_entity_poly.pdbx_strand_id
1 'polypeptide(L)'
;MGVAPTHGKEAVTDYVTVTQDADGSLTATISCKKAFDSDKIIVTVTTRDGGYTAKCTVSFVGVANSIVINNSTLNPISDSKRGVYYQLGTNKTYNFDIALDNIFGKVGSQNLTVTLGGSGELYFGDEFVSGDSGMGSFSNMAKRKMSDMVNKFITSATISGNTLTLKTGSTVIENYYDEMVNDTEYYTGTTYKGRYVFYDEYDLTGGKDYDTNSEANVSALPSCYFTVTVKDTVSGVSETIKVWLVTSVKSVSLDKTNVSI
;
A
#
# COMPACT_ATOMS: atom_id res chain seq x y z
N MET A 1 -19.67 0.51 -37.78
CA MET A 1 -20.28 -0.84 -37.90
C MET A 1 -20.51 -1.35 -36.48
N GLY A 2 -21.74 -1.74 -36.13
CA GLY A 2 -22.06 -2.21 -34.78
C GLY A 2 -21.52 -3.61 -34.56
N VAL A 3 -20.83 -3.83 -33.44
CA VAL A 3 -20.40 -5.18 -33.01
C VAL A 3 -21.65 -5.94 -32.57
N ALA A 4 -21.80 -7.18 -33.03
CA ALA A 4 -22.90 -8.04 -32.59
C ALA A 4 -22.77 -8.33 -31.08
N PRO A 5 -23.89 -8.39 -30.33
CA PRO A 5 -23.85 -8.67 -28.89
C PRO A 5 -23.27 -10.06 -28.61
N THR A 6 -22.42 -10.15 -27.59
CA THR A 6 -21.73 -11.37 -27.17
C THR A 6 -22.73 -12.43 -26.70
N HIS A 7 -23.78 -11.99 -26.01
CA HIS A 7 -24.83 -12.80 -25.40
C HIS A 7 -26.13 -12.77 -26.21
N GLY A 8 -26.11 -12.35 -27.47
CA GLY A 8 -27.32 -12.16 -28.29
C GLY A 8 -28.17 -13.40 -28.55
N LYS A 9 -27.69 -14.59 -28.18
CA LYS A 9 -28.41 -15.88 -28.30
C LYS A 9 -29.02 -16.35 -26.96
N GLU A 10 -28.61 -15.77 -25.84
CA GLU A 10 -29.09 -16.10 -24.50
C GLU A 10 -30.40 -15.33 -24.20
N ALA A 11 -31.24 -15.84 -23.31
CA ALA A 11 -32.49 -15.17 -22.98
C ALA A 11 -32.21 -13.97 -22.08
N VAL A 12 -32.81 -12.80 -22.37
CA VAL A 12 -32.64 -11.59 -21.55
C VAL A 12 -33.04 -11.82 -20.08
N THR A 13 -34.02 -12.71 -19.85
CA THR A 13 -34.49 -13.11 -18.51
C THR A 13 -33.45 -13.85 -17.66
N ASP A 14 -32.39 -14.36 -18.28
CA ASP A 14 -31.25 -14.97 -17.60
C ASP A 14 -30.39 -13.92 -16.89
N TYR A 15 -30.45 -12.66 -17.36
CA TYR A 15 -29.62 -11.56 -16.89
C TYR A 15 -30.36 -10.57 -16.00
N VAL A 16 -31.63 -10.30 -16.29
CA VAL A 16 -32.41 -9.32 -15.54
C VAL A 16 -33.81 -9.81 -15.21
N THR A 17 -34.35 -9.35 -14.09
CA THR A 17 -35.79 -9.25 -13.88
C THR A 17 -36.27 -7.84 -14.16
N VAL A 18 -37.47 -7.73 -14.71
CA VAL A 18 -38.22 -6.48 -14.77
C VAL A 18 -39.54 -6.73 -14.06
N THR A 19 -39.81 -5.97 -13.00
CA THR A 19 -41.00 -6.12 -12.17
C THR A 19 -41.70 -4.77 -12.07
N GLN A 20 -42.97 -4.72 -12.48
CA GLN A 20 -43.80 -3.54 -12.27
C GLN A 20 -44.35 -3.55 -10.84
N ASP A 21 -44.51 -2.37 -10.24
CA ASP A 21 -45.02 -2.27 -8.87
C ASP A 21 -46.50 -2.73 -8.78
N ALA A 22 -47.29 -2.47 -9.83
CA ALA A 22 -48.65 -2.95 -10.05
C ALA A 22 -48.97 -2.95 -11.56
N ASP A 23 -50.04 -3.64 -11.97
CA ASP A 23 -50.52 -3.55 -13.36
C ASP A 23 -50.93 -2.12 -13.70
N GLY A 24 -50.35 -1.58 -14.78
CA GLY A 24 -50.54 -0.18 -15.18
C GLY A 24 -49.70 0.84 -14.41
N SER A 25 -48.72 0.39 -13.60
CA SER A 25 -47.81 1.31 -12.90
C SER A 25 -46.94 2.14 -13.86
N LEU A 26 -46.59 3.34 -13.44
CA LEU A 26 -45.63 4.22 -14.11
C LEU A 26 -44.17 3.87 -13.78
N THR A 27 -43.96 2.94 -12.85
CA THR A 27 -42.65 2.52 -12.33
C THR A 27 -42.45 1.02 -12.50
N ALA A 28 -41.21 0.64 -12.84
CA ALA A 28 -40.76 -0.74 -12.87
C ALA A 28 -39.35 -0.82 -12.29
N THR A 29 -39.10 -1.86 -11.52
CA THR A 29 -37.79 -2.19 -10.96
C THR A 29 -37.07 -3.17 -11.87
N ILE A 30 -35.81 -2.87 -12.17
CA ILE A 30 -34.92 -3.76 -12.92
C ILE A 30 -33.86 -4.28 -11.95
N SER A 31 -33.71 -5.60 -11.85
CA SER A 31 -32.68 -6.22 -11.02
C SER A 31 -31.77 -7.10 -11.86
N CYS A 32 -30.46 -6.97 -11.65
CA CYS A 32 -29.45 -7.78 -12.32
C CYS A 32 -29.28 -9.13 -11.61
N LYS A 33 -29.28 -10.22 -12.37
CA LYS A 33 -29.05 -11.61 -11.92
C LYS A 33 -27.66 -12.12 -12.28
N LYS A 34 -27.09 -11.61 -13.38
CA LYS A 34 -25.85 -12.08 -13.99
C LYS A 34 -25.22 -10.96 -14.81
N ALA A 35 -23.90 -10.90 -14.84
CA ALA A 35 -23.18 -9.99 -15.73
C ALA A 35 -23.47 -10.31 -17.20
N PHE A 36 -23.57 -9.25 -18.02
CA PHE A 36 -23.73 -9.33 -19.48
C PHE A 36 -22.68 -8.48 -20.20
N ASP A 37 -21.52 -8.30 -19.55
CA ASP A 37 -20.33 -7.63 -20.08
C ASP A 37 -20.64 -6.29 -20.76
N SER A 38 -20.17 -6.10 -22.00
CA SER A 38 -20.37 -4.85 -22.77
C SER A 38 -21.75 -4.75 -23.44
N ASP A 39 -22.54 -5.84 -23.44
CA ASP A 39 -23.83 -5.86 -24.09
C ASP A 39 -24.80 -4.89 -23.39
N LYS A 40 -25.85 -4.51 -24.12
CA LYS A 40 -26.87 -3.58 -23.65
C LYS A 40 -28.23 -4.26 -23.71
N ILE A 41 -28.97 -4.19 -22.60
CA ILE A 41 -30.35 -4.65 -22.56
C ILE A 41 -31.25 -3.45 -22.83
N ILE A 42 -32.12 -3.55 -23.83
CA ILE A 42 -33.07 -2.49 -24.17
C ILE A 42 -34.43 -2.86 -23.57
N VAL A 43 -34.86 -2.10 -22.58
CA VAL A 43 -36.21 -2.18 -22.02
C VAL A 43 -37.11 -1.27 -22.83
N THR A 44 -38.17 -1.82 -23.41
CA THR A 44 -39.18 -1.06 -24.15
C THR A 44 -40.48 -1.07 -23.35
N VAL A 45 -41.02 0.10 -23.04
CA VAL A 45 -42.36 0.24 -22.47
C VAL A 45 -43.33 0.62 -23.57
N THR A 46 -44.58 0.19 -23.46
CA THR A 46 -45.64 0.49 -24.43
C THR A 46 -46.90 0.87 -23.66
N THR A 47 -47.54 1.98 -24.04
CA THR A 47 -48.81 2.37 -23.43
C THR A 47 -49.91 1.36 -23.77
N ARG A 48 -50.79 1.08 -22.82
CA ARG A 48 -51.95 0.20 -23.03
C ARG A 48 -52.85 0.72 -24.15
N ASP A 49 -53.10 2.03 -24.12
CA ASP A 49 -53.88 2.74 -25.12
C ASP A 49 -52.97 3.56 -26.04
N GLY A 50 -53.22 3.50 -27.34
CA GLY A 50 -52.49 4.30 -28.34
C GLY A 50 -51.13 3.75 -28.79
N GLY A 51 -50.56 2.74 -28.12
CA GLY A 51 -49.35 2.03 -28.59
C GLY A 51 -48.06 2.86 -28.60
N TYR A 52 -47.99 3.94 -27.82
CA TYR A 52 -46.79 4.77 -27.71
C TYR A 52 -45.67 4.01 -27.01
N THR A 53 -44.43 4.17 -27.46
CA THR A 53 -43.27 3.45 -26.91
C THR A 53 -42.19 4.38 -26.39
N ALA A 54 -41.51 3.94 -25.34
CA ALA A 54 -40.26 4.56 -24.86
C ALA A 54 -39.23 3.46 -24.55
N LYS A 55 -37.94 3.81 -24.65
CA LYS A 55 -36.83 2.86 -24.47
C LYS A 55 -35.88 3.32 -23.37
N CYS A 56 -35.43 2.37 -22.57
CA CYS A 56 -34.36 2.52 -21.60
C CYS A 56 -33.23 1.54 -21.92
N THR A 57 -31.99 2.01 -21.90
CA THR A 57 -30.81 1.17 -22.10
C THR A 57 -30.19 0.82 -20.77
N VAL A 58 -30.17 -0.46 -20.43
CA VAL A 58 -29.54 -0.99 -19.22
C VAL A 58 -28.13 -1.47 -19.56
N SER A 59 -27.17 -1.01 -18.76
CA SER A 59 -25.75 -1.38 -18.87
C SER A 59 -25.30 -2.10 -17.60
N PHE A 60 -24.46 -3.12 -17.75
CA PHE A 60 -23.77 -3.71 -16.61
C PHE A 60 -22.54 -2.87 -16.27
N VAL A 61 -22.46 -2.39 -15.02
CA VAL A 61 -21.32 -1.60 -14.54
C VAL A 61 -20.27 -2.50 -13.88
N GLY A 62 -20.71 -3.57 -13.21
CA GLY A 62 -19.81 -4.49 -12.51
C GLY A 62 -18.97 -3.81 -11.43
N VAL A 63 -19.61 -3.07 -10.52
CA VAL A 63 -18.92 -2.40 -9.40
C VAL A 63 -18.29 -3.46 -8.48
N ALA A 64 -17.03 -3.27 -8.09
CA ALA A 64 -16.34 -4.17 -7.16
C ALA A 64 -16.94 -4.08 -5.74
N ASN A 65 -16.88 -5.17 -4.99
CA ASN A 65 -17.22 -5.20 -3.56
C ASN A 65 -16.04 -5.64 -2.67
N SER A 66 -14.94 -6.07 -3.29
CA SER A 66 -13.73 -6.53 -2.59
C SER A 66 -12.49 -6.27 -3.44
N ILE A 67 -11.37 -6.08 -2.75
CA ILE A 67 -10.03 -6.04 -3.32
C ILE A 67 -9.18 -7.06 -2.53
N VAL A 68 -8.34 -7.79 -3.23
CA VAL A 68 -7.32 -8.64 -2.64
C VAL A 68 -5.97 -8.24 -3.21
N ILE A 69 -4.98 -8.06 -2.33
CA ILE A 69 -3.61 -7.70 -2.71
C ILE A 69 -2.67 -8.83 -2.27
N ASN A 70 -2.06 -9.50 -3.24
CA ASN A 70 -1.19 -10.66 -2.98
C ASN A 70 0.15 -10.53 -3.70
N ASN A 71 1.13 -11.30 -3.24
CA ASN A 71 2.41 -11.47 -3.93
C ASN A 71 2.62 -12.96 -4.22
N SER A 72 2.95 -13.32 -5.46
CA SER A 72 3.16 -14.71 -5.86
C SER A 72 4.48 -15.31 -5.37
N THR A 73 5.43 -14.47 -4.94
CA THR A 73 6.78 -14.89 -4.53
C THR A 73 7.06 -14.69 -3.05
N LEU A 74 6.33 -13.76 -2.41
CA LEU A 74 6.46 -13.46 -0.99
C LEU A 74 5.25 -14.00 -0.23
N ASN A 75 5.51 -14.76 0.82
CA ASN A 75 4.48 -15.12 1.78
C ASN A 75 4.44 -14.07 2.90
N PRO A 76 3.24 -13.64 3.35
CA PRO A 76 3.15 -12.78 4.51
C PRO A 76 3.58 -13.53 5.78
N ILE A 77 4.15 -12.80 6.71
CA ILE A 77 4.50 -13.25 8.06
C ILE A 77 3.34 -12.88 8.98
N SER A 78 3.06 -13.74 9.96
CA SER A 78 2.11 -13.45 11.03
C SER A 78 2.81 -13.48 12.38
N ASP A 79 2.73 -12.38 13.13
CA ASP A 79 3.19 -12.32 14.52
C ASP A 79 2.21 -11.51 15.39
N SER A 80 2.40 -11.58 16.71
CA SER A 80 1.51 -10.94 17.70
C SER A 80 1.69 -9.42 17.83
N LYS A 81 2.74 -8.85 17.25
CA LYS A 81 3.10 -7.42 17.33
C LYS A 81 2.62 -6.64 16.10
N ARG A 82 2.84 -7.15 14.89
CA ARG A 82 2.43 -6.50 13.61
C ARG A 82 1.17 -7.11 13.01
N GLY A 83 0.75 -8.30 13.46
CA GLY A 83 -0.31 -9.07 12.80
C GLY A 83 0.23 -9.71 11.53
N VAL A 84 -0.55 -9.65 10.44
CA VAL A 84 -0.15 -10.15 9.11
C VAL A 84 0.52 -9.04 8.31
N TYR A 85 1.75 -9.27 7.83
CA TYR A 85 2.53 -8.27 7.09
C TYR A 85 3.51 -8.91 6.10
N TYR A 86 3.93 -8.17 5.08
CA TYR A 86 5.00 -8.59 4.17
C TYR A 86 6.35 -8.04 4.63
N GLN A 87 7.36 -8.91 4.65
CA GLN A 87 8.74 -8.50 4.89
C GLN A 87 9.43 -8.17 3.56
N LEU A 88 9.87 -6.92 3.42
CA LEU A 88 10.47 -6.41 2.19
C LEU A 88 11.96 -6.11 2.45
N GLY A 89 12.85 -6.76 1.70
CA GLY A 89 14.27 -6.38 1.69
C GLY A 89 14.49 -4.99 1.08
N THR A 90 15.44 -4.23 1.64
CA THR A 90 15.87 -2.90 1.16
C THR A 90 16.44 -2.93 -0.26
N ASN A 91 16.30 -1.81 -0.99
CA ASN A 91 16.77 -1.58 -2.36
C ASN A 91 16.26 -2.62 -3.37
N LYS A 92 14.98 -2.98 -3.26
CA LYS A 92 14.28 -3.95 -4.12
C LYS A 92 12.97 -3.39 -4.65
N THR A 93 12.52 -4.00 -5.74
CA THR A 93 11.20 -3.78 -6.34
C THR A 93 10.34 -5.02 -6.11
N TYR A 94 9.08 -4.82 -5.73
CA TYR A 94 8.10 -5.88 -5.49
C TYR A 94 6.84 -5.59 -6.28
N ASN A 95 6.31 -6.62 -6.94
CA ASN A 95 5.05 -6.54 -7.68
C ASN A 95 3.99 -7.33 -6.93
N PHE A 96 2.88 -6.68 -6.61
CA PHE A 96 1.70 -7.28 -6.00
C PHE A 96 0.58 -7.31 -7.02
N ASP A 97 -0.11 -8.45 -7.09
CA ASP A 97 -1.31 -8.63 -7.90
C ASP A 97 -2.52 -8.09 -7.12
N ILE A 98 -3.33 -7.32 -7.82
CA ILE A 98 -4.57 -6.72 -7.31
C ILE A 98 -5.72 -7.44 -8.00
N ALA A 99 -6.46 -8.26 -7.25
CA ALA A 99 -7.68 -8.88 -7.70
C ALA A 99 -8.89 -8.11 -7.16
N LEU A 100 -9.81 -7.73 -8.04
CA LEU A 100 -11.10 -7.16 -7.65
C LEU A 100 -12.17 -8.20 -7.93
N ASP A 101 -13.17 -8.26 -7.07
CA ASP A 101 -14.31 -9.16 -7.26
C ASP A 101 -15.64 -8.46 -6.93
N ASN A 102 -16.72 -9.06 -7.40
CA ASN A 102 -18.09 -8.73 -7.00
C ASN A 102 -18.96 -9.99 -6.95
N ILE A 103 -20.23 -9.82 -6.58
CA ILE A 103 -21.18 -10.93 -6.49
C ILE A 103 -21.37 -11.73 -7.80
N PHE A 104 -20.94 -11.20 -8.93
CA PHE A 104 -21.05 -11.83 -10.25
C PHE A 104 -19.70 -12.31 -10.81
N GLY A 105 -18.60 -12.20 -10.08
CA GLY A 105 -17.28 -12.61 -10.57
C GLY A 105 -16.72 -11.71 -11.69
N LYS A 106 -17.32 -10.54 -11.91
CA LYS A 106 -17.10 -9.72 -13.11
C LYS A 106 -17.07 -8.24 -12.78
N VAL A 107 -15.87 -7.70 -12.61
CA VAL A 107 -15.64 -6.27 -12.44
C VAL A 107 -15.58 -5.60 -13.80
N GLY A 108 -16.45 -4.64 -14.04
CA GLY A 108 -16.60 -4.00 -15.36
C GLY A 108 -15.68 -2.79 -15.53
N SER A 109 -15.70 -1.86 -14.58
CA SER A 109 -14.83 -0.68 -14.58
C SER A 109 -14.19 -0.49 -13.21
N GLN A 110 -12.91 -0.12 -13.20
CA GLN A 110 -12.13 0.15 -12.01
C GLN A 110 -11.24 1.37 -12.23
N ASN A 111 -10.93 2.08 -11.15
CA ASN A 111 -9.94 3.14 -11.14
C ASN A 111 -9.13 3.06 -9.85
N LEU A 112 -7.98 2.41 -9.94
CA LEU A 112 -7.16 2.09 -8.78
C LEU A 112 -6.22 3.24 -8.43
N THR A 113 -6.18 3.57 -7.15
CA THR A 113 -5.25 4.53 -6.56
C THR A 113 -4.51 3.88 -5.40
N VAL A 114 -3.29 4.33 -5.14
CA VAL A 114 -2.48 3.84 -4.01
C VAL A 114 -2.13 4.99 -3.07
N THR A 115 -2.22 4.73 -1.77
CA THR A 115 -1.73 5.62 -0.73
C THR A 115 -0.79 4.88 0.21
N LEU A 116 0.23 5.60 0.67
CA LEU A 116 1.22 5.11 1.63
C LEU A 116 0.93 5.70 3.01
N GLY A 117 1.21 4.93 4.04
CA GLY A 117 1.09 5.35 5.43
C GLY A 117 1.97 4.51 6.35
N GLY A 118 1.76 4.66 7.65
CA GLY A 118 2.44 3.86 8.65
C GLY A 118 1.78 3.96 10.02
N SER A 119 2.08 2.98 10.86
CA SER A 119 1.61 2.88 12.24
C SER A 119 2.80 2.82 13.19
N GLY A 120 2.69 3.56 14.29
CA GLY A 120 3.74 3.70 15.29
C GLY A 120 4.40 5.07 15.29
N GLU A 121 5.12 5.34 16.37
CA GLU A 121 5.94 6.52 16.59
C GLU A 121 7.23 6.10 17.29
N LEU A 122 8.36 6.64 16.84
CA LEU A 122 9.68 6.32 17.37
C LEU A 122 10.46 7.62 17.59
N TYR A 123 11.37 7.61 18.56
CA TYR A 123 12.30 8.71 18.80
C TYR A 123 13.40 8.76 17.74
N PHE A 124 13.60 9.97 17.23
CA PHE A 124 14.73 10.34 16.39
C PHE A 124 15.37 11.61 16.98
N GLY A 125 16.67 11.78 16.82
CA GLY A 125 17.40 12.95 17.30
C GLY A 125 18.72 13.14 16.56
N ASP A 126 19.50 14.13 16.98
CA ASP A 126 20.81 14.38 16.39
C ASP A 126 21.87 13.68 17.23
N GLU A 127 22.63 12.78 16.61
CA GLU A 127 23.78 12.11 17.21
C GLU A 127 25.06 12.81 16.77
N PHE A 128 25.86 13.29 17.72
CA PHE A 128 27.25 13.68 17.46
C PHE A 128 28.19 12.56 17.89
N VAL A 129 29.07 12.13 16.99
CA VAL A 129 30.13 11.14 17.26
C VAL A 129 31.47 11.85 17.25
N SER A 130 32.15 11.83 18.41
CA SER A 130 33.47 12.44 18.58
C SER A 130 34.53 11.73 17.73
N GLY A 131 35.31 12.51 16.97
CA GLY A 131 36.42 12.00 16.16
C GLY A 131 37.58 11.43 16.98
N ASP A 132 37.79 11.96 18.19
CA ASP A 132 38.90 11.55 19.07
C ASP A 132 38.57 10.27 19.88
N SER A 133 37.34 10.17 20.38
CA SER A 133 36.94 9.11 21.31
C SER A 133 36.03 8.05 20.68
N GLY A 134 35.39 8.37 19.55
CA GLY A 134 34.32 7.54 18.97
C GLY A 134 33.02 7.54 19.77
N MET A 135 32.93 8.29 20.88
CA MET A 135 31.73 8.34 21.72
C MET A 135 30.61 9.15 21.06
N GLY A 136 29.39 8.62 21.15
CA GLY A 136 28.17 9.23 20.65
C GLY A 136 27.45 10.06 21.71
N SER A 137 26.80 11.15 21.31
CA SER A 137 25.88 11.90 22.16
C SER A 137 24.65 12.31 21.37
N PHE A 138 23.48 11.87 21.83
CA PHE A 138 22.19 12.29 21.30
C PHE A 138 21.73 13.61 21.90
N SER A 139 21.05 14.38 21.07
CA SER A 139 20.36 15.61 21.42
C SER A 139 19.11 15.78 20.56
N ASN A 140 18.27 16.78 20.86
CA ASN A 140 17.08 17.13 20.08
C ASN A 140 16.13 15.95 19.79
N MET A 141 16.05 14.98 20.70
CA MET A 141 15.25 13.77 20.50
C MET A 141 13.75 14.08 20.57
N ALA A 142 13.02 13.63 19.55
CA ALA A 142 11.58 13.79 19.47
C ALA A 142 10.94 12.58 18.75
N LYS A 143 9.67 12.31 19.08
CA LYS A 143 8.91 11.28 18.38
C LYS A 143 8.55 11.74 16.97
N ARG A 144 8.71 10.83 16.01
CA ARG A 144 8.24 10.99 14.62
C ARG A 144 7.27 9.86 14.30
N LYS A 145 6.20 10.21 13.59
CA LYS A 145 5.23 9.22 13.11
C LYS A 145 5.80 8.46 11.93
N MET A 146 5.53 7.16 11.93
CA MET A 146 5.84 6.27 10.81
C MET A 146 5.20 6.73 9.49
N SER A 147 3.98 7.30 9.56
CA SER A 147 3.29 7.88 8.39
C SER A 147 4.07 9.00 7.72
N ASP A 148 4.78 9.81 8.49
CA ASP A 148 5.46 11.02 8.00
C ASP A 148 6.79 10.66 7.34
N MET A 149 7.32 9.47 7.66
CA MET A 149 8.60 8.98 7.17
C MET A 149 8.46 7.92 6.07
N VAL A 150 7.25 7.50 5.71
CA VAL A 150 7.04 6.36 4.80
C VAL A 150 7.80 6.49 3.48
N ASN A 151 7.88 7.70 2.91
CA ASN A 151 8.56 7.96 1.64
C ASN A 151 10.09 7.78 1.70
N LYS A 152 10.67 7.71 2.89
CA LYS A 152 12.09 7.40 3.10
C LYS A 152 12.38 5.90 2.94
N PHE A 153 11.38 5.07 3.21
CA PHE A 153 11.49 3.61 3.23
C PHE A 153 10.79 2.95 2.05
N ILE A 154 9.72 3.55 1.54
CA ILE A 154 9.04 3.17 0.30
C ILE A 154 9.19 4.34 -0.67
N THR A 155 10.14 4.24 -1.57
CA THR A 155 10.53 5.35 -2.48
C THR A 155 9.58 5.50 -3.65
N SER A 156 8.78 4.48 -3.94
CA SER A 156 7.76 4.53 -5.00
C SER A 156 6.67 3.49 -4.75
N ALA A 157 5.43 3.88 -5.04
CA ALA A 157 4.28 2.99 -5.15
C ALA A 157 3.46 3.42 -6.36
N THR A 158 3.32 2.53 -7.35
CA THR A 158 2.59 2.81 -8.59
C THR A 158 1.68 1.65 -8.96
N ILE A 159 0.58 1.95 -9.64
CA ILE A 159 -0.33 0.94 -10.18
C ILE A 159 -0.33 1.03 -11.69
N SER A 160 -0.20 -0.12 -12.36
CA SER A 160 -0.40 -0.27 -13.79
C SER A 160 -1.30 -1.49 -14.02
N GLY A 161 -2.49 -1.26 -14.60
CA GLY A 161 -3.53 -2.28 -14.67
C GLY A 161 -3.89 -2.80 -13.28
N ASN A 162 -3.65 -4.10 -13.07
CA ASN A 162 -3.93 -4.81 -11.81
C ASN A 162 -2.65 -5.12 -11.03
N THR A 163 -1.55 -4.43 -11.29
CA THR A 163 -0.27 -4.65 -10.60
C THR A 163 0.14 -3.42 -9.81
N LEU A 164 0.30 -3.57 -8.51
CA LEU A 164 0.94 -2.61 -7.61
C LEU A 164 2.45 -2.87 -7.59
N THR A 165 3.24 -1.89 -8.00
CA THR A 165 4.71 -1.93 -7.93
C THR A 165 5.19 -1.08 -6.76
N LEU A 166 5.90 -1.71 -5.81
CA LEU A 166 6.54 -1.04 -4.68
C LEU A 166 8.06 -1.04 -4.85
N LYS A 167 8.69 0.11 -4.62
CA LYS A 167 10.15 0.22 -4.50
C LYS A 167 10.53 0.59 -3.08
N THR A 168 11.47 -0.14 -2.52
CA THR A 168 11.99 0.10 -1.17
C THR A 168 13.24 0.98 -1.22
N GLY A 169 13.44 1.77 -0.17
CA GLY A 169 14.66 2.54 0.07
C GLY A 169 15.84 1.64 0.45
N SER A 170 17.01 2.24 0.62
CA SER A 170 18.27 1.52 0.89
C SER A 170 18.46 1.11 2.35
N THR A 171 17.69 1.68 3.28
CA THR A 171 17.99 1.63 4.72
C THR A 171 16.79 1.12 5.50
N VAL A 172 17.04 0.38 6.59
CA VAL A 172 16.02 0.01 7.60
C VAL A 172 15.90 1.11 8.66
N ILE A 173 14.87 1.08 9.50
CA ILE A 173 14.61 2.17 10.45
C ILE A 173 15.75 2.36 11.42
N GLU A 174 16.29 1.25 11.93
CA GLU A 174 17.32 1.22 12.95
C GLU A 174 18.62 1.91 12.49
N ASN A 175 18.85 1.97 11.18
CA ASN A 175 20.03 2.59 10.57
C ASN A 175 19.71 3.97 9.95
N TYR A 176 18.48 4.46 10.09
CA TYR A 176 18.07 5.69 9.43
C TYR A 176 18.62 6.94 10.13
N TYR A 177 19.07 7.88 9.32
CA TYR A 177 19.32 9.28 9.66
C TYR A 177 18.94 10.15 8.45
N ASP A 178 18.56 11.41 8.69
CA ASP A 178 18.18 12.33 7.61
C ASP A 178 19.42 12.86 6.86
N GLU A 179 20.52 13.13 7.58
CA GLU A 179 21.74 13.72 7.04
C GLU A 179 22.97 13.30 7.85
N MET A 180 24.11 13.10 7.18
CA MET A 180 25.43 12.96 7.82
C MET A 180 26.26 14.21 7.52
N VAL A 181 26.75 14.88 8.55
CA VAL A 181 27.54 16.10 8.46
C VAL A 181 28.88 15.86 9.14
N ASN A 182 29.96 15.92 8.37
CA ASN A 182 31.31 15.86 8.93
C ASN A 182 31.77 17.27 9.31
N ASP A 183 32.41 17.41 10.47
CA ASP A 183 33.17 18.62 10.76
C ASP A 183 34.45 18.62 9.92
N THR A 184 34.45 19.40 8.83
CA THR A 184 35.59 19.51 7.92
C THR A 184 36.57 20.60 8.33
N GLU A 185 36.23 21.45 9.30
CA GLU A 185 37.05 22.60 9.69
C GLU A 185 38.00 22.21 10.83
N TYR A 186 37.47 21.52 11.85
CA TYR A 186 38.25 21.12 13.02
C TYR A 186 38.39 19.60 13.18
N TYR A 187 37.79 18.80 12.29
CA TYR A 187 37.81 17.33 12.34
C TYR A 187 37.36 16.76 13.70
N THR A 188 36.49 17.46 14.41
CA THR A 188 36.09 17.09 15.78
C THR A 188 35.12 15.90 15.84
N GLY A 189 34.50 15.55 14.71
CA GLY A 189 33.58 14.43 14.64
C GLY A 189 32.58 14.48 13.48
N THR A 190 31.56 13.63 13.58
CA THR A 190 30.47 13.50 12.61
C THR A 190 29.13 13.64 13.31
N THR A 191 28.23 14.45 12.75
CA THR A 191 26.84 14.57 13.22
C THR A 191 25.90 13.82 12.28
N TYR A 192 25.10 12.90 12.82
CA TYR A 192 23.98 12.26 12.14
C TYR A 192 22.68 12.92 12.60
N LYS A 193 22.08 13.74 11.73
CA LYS A 193 20.85 14.46 12.06
C LYS A 193 19.62 13.58 11.88
N GLY A 194 18.64 13.75 12.77
CA GLY A 194 17.37 13.00 12.70
C GLY A 194 17.56 11.49 12.67
N ARG A 195 18.60 10.99 13.34
CA ARG A 195 18.95 9.58 13.47
C ARG A 195 17.99 8.86 14.40
N TYR A 196 17.67 7.61 14.08
CA TYR A 196 16.95 6.72 14.99
C TYR A 196 17.70 6.60 16.32
N VAL A 197 17.01 6.84 17.43
CA VAL A 197 17.59 6.69 18.77
C VAL A 197 17.67 5.19 19.07
N PHE A 198 18.85 4.62 18.86
CA PHE A 198 19.14 3.20 19.07
C PHE A 198 19.55 2.94 20.52
N TYR A 199 19.38 1.70 20.97
CA TYR A 199 19.93 1.22 22.23
C TYR A 199 21.39 0.81 22.03
N ASP A 200 22.26 1.26 22.95
CA ASP A 200 23.69 0.94 22.94
C ASP A 200 24.02 0.01 24.10
N GLU A 201 24.49 -1.19 23.78
CA GLU A 201 24.89 -2.22 24.74
C GLU A 201 26.27 -1.97 25.36
N TYR A 202 27.06 -1.04 24.80
CA TYR A 202 28.46 -0.82 25.17
C TYR A 202 28.69 0.47 25.96
N ASP A 203 27.62 1.19 26.32
CA ASP A 203 27.67 2.47 27.03
C ASP A 203 28.60 3.51 26.36
N LEU A 204 28.71 3.48 25.02
CA LEU A 204 29.52 4.41 24.22
C LEU A 204 28.72 5.62 23.74
N THR A 205 27.40 5.57 23.94
CA THR A 205 26.44 6.58 23.48
C THR A 205 25.66 7.10 24.69
N GLY A 206 25.53 8.42 24.78
CA GLY A 206 24.79 9.05 25.87
C GLY A 206 23.98 10.26 25.41
N GLY A 207 23.57 11.07 26.37
CA GLY A 207 22.78 12.27 26.13
C GLY A 207 21.64 12.38 27.14
N LYS A 208 21.10 13.60 27.28
CA LYS A 208 19.96 13.82 28.17
C LYS A 208 18.76 13.01 27.67
N ASP A 209 18.18 12.19 28.55
CA ASP A 209 17.01 11.33 28.28
C ASP A 209 17.27 10.21 27.24
N TYR A 210 18.54 9.94 26.88
CA TYR A 210 18.91 8.94 25.87
C TYR A 210 18.43 7.53 26.24
N ASP A 211 18.79 7.03 27.43
CA ASP A 211 18.47 5.67 27.87
C ASP A 211 16.96 5.41 27.86
N THR A 212 16.17 6.37 28.38
CA THR A 212 14.71 6.27 28.39
C THR A 212 14.12 6.25 26.97
N ASN A 213 14.65 7.07 26.07
CA ASN A 213 14.14 7.16 24.69
C ASN A 213 14.56 5.94 23.84
N SER A 214 15.77 5.42 24.04
CA SER A 214 16.26 4.23 23.35
C SER A 214 15.50 2.97 23.79
N GLU A 215 15.26 2.79 25.10
CA GLU A 215 14.41 1.71 25.63
C GLU A 215 12.97 1.79 25.12
N ALA A 216 12.40 3.00 25.06
CA ALA A 216 11.07 3.22 24.50
C ALA A 216 11.02 2.79 23.03
N ASN A 217 12.07 3.07 22.26
CA ASN A 217 12.21 2.64 20.87
C ASN A 217 12.33 1.11 20.73
N VAL A 218 13.12 0.44 21.57
CA VAL A 218 13.23 -1.03 21.59
C VAL A 218 11.86 -1.67 21.84
N SER A 219 11.07 -1.12 22.76
CA SER A 219 9.73 -1.61 23.08
C SER A 219 8.70 -1.37 21.96
N ALA A 220 8.76 -0.20 21.32
CA ALA A 220 7.78 0.23 20.32
C ALA A 220 8.04 -0.35 18.92
N LEU A 221 9.31 -0.46 18.52
CA LEU A 221 9.72 -0.85 17.16
C LEU A 221 9.06 -2.14 16.66
N PRO A 222 8.93 -3.24 17.45
CA PRO A 222 8.29 -4.47 17.00
C PRO A 222 6.83 -4.31 16.57
N SER A 223 6.13 -3.27 17.04
CA SER A 223 4.74 -2.98 16.66
C SER A 223 4.60 -1.99 15.51
N CYS A 224 5.69 -1.35 15.08
CA CYS A 224 5.68 -0.37 14.00
C CYS A 224 5.64 -1.05 12.63
N TYR A 225 4.90 -0.47 11.67
CA TYR A 225 4.87 -0.95 10.28
C TYR A 225 4.46 0.14 9.30
N PHE A 226 4.79 -0.05 8.02
CA PHE A 226 4.24 0.77 6.95
C PHE A 226 2.97 0.13 6.37
N THR A 227 2.11 0.94 5.79
CA THR A 227 0.86 0.48 5.17
C THR A 227 0.81 0.92 3.72
N VAL A 228 0.30 0.04 2.87
CA VAL A 228 -0.02 0.36 1.48
C VAL A 228 -1.49 0.07 1.26
N THR A 229 -2.24 1.11 0.94
CA THR A 229 -3.68 1.03 0.73
C THR A 229 -3.98 1.21 -0.75
N VAL A 230 -4.65 0.22 -1.35
CA VAL A 230 -5.20 0.35 -2.70
C VAL A 230 -6.69 0.63 -2.59
N LYS A 231 -7.16 1.64 -3.32
CA LYS A 231 -8.57 2.00 -3.40
C LYS A 231 -9.04 2.00 -4.84
N ASP A 232 -10.15 1.35 -5.11
CA ASP A 232 -10.92 1.55 -6.34
C ASP A 232 -11.86 2.74 -6.15
N THR A 233 -11.65 3.82 -6.90
CA THR A 233 -12.48 5.02 -6.77
C THR A 233 -13.85 4.86 -7.44
N VAL A 234 -14.06 3.83 -8.26
CA VAL A 234 -15.37 3.55 -8.88
C VAL A 234 -16.32 2.95 -7.86
N SER A 235 -15.90 1.90 -7.15
CA SER A 235 -16.70 1.25 -6.09
C SER A 235 -16.57 1.90 -4.72
N GLY A 236 -15.46 2.58 -4.46
CA GLY A 236 -15.12 3.11 -3.14
C GLY A 236 -14.47 2.09 -2.20
N VAL A 237 -14.36 0.82 -2.58
CA VAL A 237 -13.74 -0.23 -1.76
C VAL A 237 -12.22 -0.06 -1.72
N SER A 238 -11.62 -0.46 -0.61
CA SER A 238 -10.18 -0.39 -0.40
C SER A 238 -9.66 -1.59 0.36
N GLU A 239 -8.42 -1.95 0.11
CA GLU A 239 -7.68 -2.98 0.84
C GLU A 239 -6.32 -2.45 1.27
N THR A 240 -5.86 -2.84 2.46
CA THR A 240 -4.61 -2.34 3.05
C THR A 240 -3.71 -3.49 3.44
N ILE A 241 -2.52 -3.55 2.86
CA ILE A 241 -1.46 -4.45 3.31
C ILE A 241 -0.49 -3.75 4.26
N LYS A 242 0.04 -4.49 5.22
CA LYS A 242 1.15 -4.06 6.09
C LYS A 242 2.46 -4.53 5.50
N VAL A 243 3.49 -3.69 5.57
CA VAL A 243 4.84 -4.03 5.13
C VAL A 243 5.88 -3.58 6.16
N TRP A 244 6.95 -4.36 6.28
CA TRP A 244 8.10 -4.05 7.13
C TRP A 244 9.40 -4.25 6.37
N LEU A 245 10.33 -3.31 6.50
CA LEU A 245 11.61 -3.38 5.80
C LEU A 245 12.65 -4.14 6.62
N VAL A 246 13.42 -4.98 5.95
CA VAL A 246 14.59 -5.66 6.51
C VAL A 246 15.80 -5.48 5.61
N THR A 247 16.99 -5.71 6.16
CA THR A 247 18.22 -5.68 5.37
C THR A 247 18.18 -6.80 4.32
N SER A 248 18.42 -6.45 3.05
CA SER A 248 18.54 -7.45 1.96
C SER A 248 19.97 -8.00 1.84
N VAL A 249 20.93 -7.37 2.52
CA VAL A 249 22.35 -7.76 2.52
C VAL A 249 22.55 -8.92 3.48
N LYS A 250 22.93 -10.09 2.95
CA LYS A 250 23.29 -11.28 3.74
C LYS A 250 24.81 -11.47 3.86
N SER A 251 25.59 -10.84 2.98
CA SER A 251 27.05 -10.91 2.95
C SER A 251 27.65 -9.81 2.08
N VAL A 252 28.90 -9.43 2.34
CA VAL A 252 29.76 -8.67 1.43
C VAL A 252 31.00 -9.53 1.12
N SER A 253 31.46 -9.52 -0.12
CA SER A 253 32.71 -10.16 -0.53
C SER A 253 33.52 -9.22 -1.40
N LEU A 254 34.84 -9.19 -1.21
CA LEU A 254 35.76 -8.50 -2.09
C LEU A 254 36.26 -9.48 -3.16
N ASP A 255 36.27 -9.08 -4.42
CA ASP A 255 36.82 -9.90 -5.52
C ASP A 255 38.32 -10.17 -5.34
N LYS A 256 39.01 -9.28 -4.62
CA LYS A 256 40.39 -9.43 -4.16
C LYS A 256 40.52 -8.84 -2.77
N THR A 257 41.06 -9.61 -1.83
CA THR A 257 41.37 -9.13 -0.48
C THR A 257 42.68 -8.36 -0.41
N ASN A 258 43.51 -8.42 -1.45
CA ASN A 258 44.78 -7.71 -1.58
C ASN A 258 44.91 -7.08 -2.96
N VAL A 259 45.33 -5.82 -3.01
CA VAL A 259 45.77 -5.12 -4.23
C VAL A 259 47.23 -4.76 -4.04
N SER A 260 48.07 -5.13 -5.00
CA SER A 260 49.46 -4.67 -5.09
C SER A 260 49.53 -3.57 -6.13
N ILE A 261 50.14 -2.45 -5.76
CA ILE A 261 50.39 -1.29 -6.62
C ILE A 261 51.78 -1.40 -7.23
#